data_AF-A0A1V5XCF5-F1
#
_entry.id   AF-A0A1V5XCF5-F1
#
_cell.length_a   1.000
_cell.length_b   1.000
_cell.length_c   1.000
_cell.angle_alpha   90.00
_cell.angle_beta   90.00
_cell.angle_gamma   90.00
#
_symmetry.space_group_name_H-M   'P 1'
#
loop_
_entity.id
_entity.type
_entity.pdbx_description
1 polymer ?
#
loop_
_entity_poly.entity_id
_entity_poly.type
_entity_poly.pdbx_seq_one_letter_code
_entity_poly.pdbx_strand_id
1 'polypeptide(L)'
;MEKLLQVIISFSLGGYHAYTKKSNLLKYNTEQYNAAIEFIKGTNVTIDTLVDLYLLYRKADVNKSNSSENRFPIPYYLIDAFALYECSNRKPELISNKLNSSELIENTIKLYTIVTKAYTKNIRQSTAIEYNQMIKKPIDYLLLENQREIMIDI
;
A
#
# COMPACT_ATOMS: atom_id res chain seq x y z
N MET A 1 14.75 -2.53 9.70
CA MET A 1 13.65 -2.24 10.65
C MET A 1 12.73 -1.14 10.14
N GLU A 2 13.25 0.02 9.68
CA GLU A 2 12.41 1.15 9.20
C GLU A 2 11.41 0.81 8.09
N LYS A 3 11.80 -0.02 7.10
CA LYS A 3 10.88 -0.40 6.01
C LYS A 3 9.65 -1.17 6.49
N LEU A 4 9.79 -2.08 7.45
CA LEU A 4 8.64 -2.82 7.99
C LEU A 4 7.64 -1.86 8.65
N LEU A 5 8.14 -0.90 9.43
CA LEU A 5 7.30 0.14 10.05
C LEU A 5 6.60 1.00 8.99
N GLN A 6 7.28 1.35 7.89
CA GLN A 6 6.65 2.05 6.76
C GLN A 6 5.54 1.23 6.11
N VAL A 7 5.72 -0.07 5.94
CA VAL A 7 4.69 -0.99 5.42
C VAL A 7 3.48 -1.03 6.38
N ILE A 8 3.72 -1.13 7.69
CA ILE A 8 2.67 -1.14 8.70
C ILE A 8 1.85 0.15 8.67
N ILE A 9 2.49 1.33 8.61
CA ILE A 9 1.72 2.58 8.53
C ILE A 9 1.06 2.78 7.16
N SER A 10 1.61 2.18 6.11
CA SER A 10 0.95 2.16 4.79
C SER A 10 -0.36 1.39 4.85
N PHE A 11 -0.38 0.26 5.57
CA PHE A 11 -1.59 -0.52 5.78
C PHE A 11 -2.56 0.20 6.73
N SER A 12 -2.05 0.80 7.80
CA SER A 12 -2.87 1.35 8.89
C SER A 12 -3.42 2.75 8.61
N LEU A 13 -2.61 3.63 8.02
CA LEU A 13 -2.93 5.06 7.80
C LEU A 13 -2.93 5.45 6.32
N GLY A 14 -2.27 4.67 5.48
CA GLY A 14 -2.24 4.86 4.03
C GLY A 14 -0.87 5.22 3.45
N GLY A 15 -0.75 5.10 2.13
CA GLY A 15 0.52 5.21 1.40
C GLY A 15 1.17 6.59 1.51
N TYR A 16 0.36 7.65 1.65
CA TYR A 16 0.85 9.01 1.89
C TYR A 16 1.71 9.10 3.18
N HIS A 17 1.27 8.47 4.26
CA HIS A 17 2.00 8.49 5.54
C HIS A 17 3.34 7.75 5.41
N ALA A 18 3.36 6.63 4.70
CA ALA A 18 4.57 5.86 4.44
C ALA A 18 5.62 6.64 3.62
N TYR A 19 5.20 7.47 2.66
CA TYR A 19 6.12 8.30 1.86
C TYR A 19 6.56 9.59 2.56
N THR A 20 5.65 10.25 3.29
CA THR A 20 5.87 11.65 3.74
C THR A 20 6.07 11.81 5.23
N LYS A 21 5.57 10.89 6.05
CA LYS A 21 5.61 10.97 7.51
C LYS A 21 6.51 9.91 8.15
N LYS A 22 7.34 9.22 7.36
CA LYS A 22 8.24 8.16 7.83
C LYS A 22 9.19 8.59 8.96
N SER A 23 9.61 9.86 9.01
CA SER A 23 10.47 10.38 10.07
C SER A 23 9.78 10.45 11.44
N ASN A 24 8.45 10.38 11.47
CA ASN A 24 7.67 10.32 12.70
C ASN A 24 7.61 8.90 13.28
N LEU A 25 7.88 7.85 12.51
CA LEU A 25 7.86 6.45 12.98
C LEU A 25 8.76 6.18 14.19
N LEU A 26 9.82 6.98 14.36
CA LEU A 26 10.78 6.84 15.45
C LEU A 26 10.60 7.94 16.52
N LYS A 27 9.64 8.85 16.34
CA LYS A 27 9.32 9.91 17.29
C LYS A 27 8.17 9.45 18.17
N TYR A 28 8.47 9.26 19.45
CA TYR A 28 7.51 8.82 20.45
C TYR A 28 6.24 9.69 20.43
N ASN A 29 5.09 9.04 20.57
CA ASN A 29 3.77 9.66 20.65
C ASN A 29 3.33 10.48 19.41
N THR A 30 3.99 10.30 18.26
CA THR A 30 3.40 10.76 17.00
C THR A 30 2.34 9.77 16.51
N GLU A 31 1.41 10.25 15.69
CA GLU A 31 0.38 9.40 15.06
C GLU A 31 0.97 8.17 14.36
N GLN A 32 2.06 8.33 13.61
CA GLN A 32 2.70 7.22 12.89
C GLN A 32 3.34 6.20 13.83
N TYR A 33 3.98 6.67 14.91
CA TYR A 33 4.54 5.80 15.94
C TYR A 33 3.43 5.02 16.64
N ASN A 34 2.39 5.71 17.11
CA ASN A 34 1.29 5.09 17.84
C ASN A 34 0.56 4.07 16.97
N ALA A 35 0.22 4.41 15.73
CA ALA A 35 -0.44 3.49 14.80
C ALA A 35 0.39 2.23 14.53
N ALA A 36 1.73 2.36 14.38
CA ALA A 36 2.60 1.21 14.18
C ALA A 36 2.66 0.31 15.43
N ILE A 37 2.75 0.91 16.62
CA ILE A 37 2.78 0.17 17.90
C ILE A 37 1.44 -0.52 18.17
N GLU A 38 0.32 0.16 17.93
CA GLU A 38 -1.02 -0.41 18.08
C GLU A 38 -1.25 -1.58 17.13
N PHE A 39 -0.82 -1.44 15.86
CA PHE A 39 -0.86 -2.54 14.90
C PHE A 39 -0.07 -3.75 15.41
N ILE A 40 1.17 -3.55 15.85
CA ILE A 40 2.05 -4.65 16.32
C ILE A 40 1.50 -5.31 17.59
N LYS A 41 0.89 -4.53 18.48
CA LYS A 41 0.31 -5.04 19.74
C LYS A 41 -1.08 -5.64 19.56
N GLY A 42 -1.70 -5.51 18.38
CA GLY A 42 -3.03 -6.01 18.10
C GLY A 42 -3.11 -7.52 18.29
N THR A 43 -4.15 -8.00 18.98
CA THR A 43 -4.35 -9.44 19.25
C THR A 43 -4.53 -10.28 17.98
N ASN A 44 -4.90 -9.63 16.88
CA ASN A 44 -5.14 -10.25 15.57
C ASN A 44 -3.90 -10.23 14.67
N VAL A 45 -2.77 -9.72 15.16
CA VAL A 45 -1.52 -9.62 14.38
C VAL A 45 -0.54 -10.65 14.90
N THR A 46 -0.21 -11.63 14.05
CA THR A 46 0.84 -12.61 14.34
C THR A 46 2.15 -12.22 13.65
N ILE A 47 3.23 -12.95 13.96
CA ILE A 47 4.49 -12.82 13.23
C ILE A 47 4.27 -13.13 11.74
N ASP A 48 3.48 -14.15 11.42
CA ASP A 48 3.16 -14.53 10.04
C ASP A 48 2.41 -13.40 9.33
N THR A 49 1.45 -12.75 9.99
CA THR A 49 0.76 -11.56 9.46
C THR A 49 1.74 -10.45 9.06
N LEU A 50 2.74 -10.18 9.91
CA LEU A 50 3.76 -9.17 9.63
C LEU A 50 4.68 -9.58 8.47
N VAL A 51 5.04 -10.86 8.39
CA VAL A 51 5.86 -11.43 7.33
C VAL A 51 5.12 -11.39 6.00
N ASP A 52 3.87 -11.85 5.93
CA ASP A 52 3.03 -11.85 4.73
C ASP A 52 2.90 -10.43 4.16
N LEU A 53 2.56 -9.46 5.02
CA LEU A 53 2.41 -8.07 4.62
C LEU A 53 3.73 -7.49 4.08
N TYR A 54 4.84 -7.78 4.76
CA TYR A 54 6.16 -7.32 4.32
C TYR A 54 6.59 -7.98 3.00
N LEU A 55 6.31 -9.27 2.82
CA LEU A 55 6.62 -10.00 1.59
C LEU A 55 5.80 -9.50 0.40
N LEU A 56 4.52 -9.14 0.60
CA LEU A 56 3.72 -8.46 -0.41
C LEU A 56 4.38 -7.15 -0.86
N TYR A 57 4.81 -6.31 0.10
CA TYR A 57 5.56 -5.09 -0.21
C TYR A 57 6.86 -5.39 -0.97
N ARG A 58 7.62 -6.42 -0.55
CA ARG A 58 8.87 -6.80 -1.22
C ARG A 58 8.63 -7.24 -2.65
N LYS A 59 7.60 -8.04 -2.91
CA LYS A 59 7.23 -8.46 -4.27
C LYS A 59 6.80 -7.25 -5.09
N ALA A 60 6.06 -6.29 -4.51
CA ALA A 60 5.71 -5.03 -5.18
C ALA A 60 6.95 -4.18 -5.53
N ASP A 61 7.93 -4.05 -4.63
CA ASP A 61 9.15 -3.26 -4.86
C ASP A 61 10.06 -3.88 -5.94
N VAL A 62 10.11 -5.22 -6.03
CA VAL A 62 10.79 -5.94 -7.11
C VAL A 62 10.08 -5.72 -8.45
N ASN A 63 8.75 -5.87 -8.49
CA ASN A 63 7.97 -5.61 -9.71
C ASN A 63 8.10 -4.16 -10.19
N LYS A 64 8.11 -3.20 -9.26
CA LYS A 64 8.39 -1.80 -9.56
C LYS A 64 9.71 -1.65 -10.27
N SER A 65 10.77 -2.25 -9.73
CA SER A 65 12.12 -2.19 -10.27
C SER A 65 12.25 -2.82 -11.66
N ASN A 66 11.42 -3.83 -11.95
CA ASN A 66 11.40 -4.52 -13.25
C ASN A 66 10.43 -3.88 -14.26
N SER A 67 9.60 -2.90 -13.85
CA SER A 67 8.69 -2.20 -14.74
C SER A 67 9.47 -1.24 -15.67
N SER A 68 8.98 -1.06 -16.90
CA SER A 68 9.61 -0.18 -17.91
C SER A 68 9.85 1.26 -17.42
N GLU A 69 9.01 1.73 -16.49
CA GLU A 69 9.06 3.09 -15.96
C GLU A 69 9.74 3.15 -14.57
N ASN A 70 10.12 2.01 -14.00
CA ASN A 70 10.60 1.87 -12.61
C ASN A 70 9.69 2.55 -11.57
N ARG A 71 8.37 2.47 -11.78
CA ARG A 71 7.36 3.22 -11.01
C ARG A 71 6.17 2.39 -10.54
N PHE A 72 5.84 1.29 -11.21
CA PHE A 72 4.60 0.56 -11.00
C PHE A 72 4.83 -0.92 -10.67
N PRO A 73 4.14 -1.49 -9.66
CA PRO A 73 3.18 -0.83 -8.79
C PRO A 73 3.84 0.20 -7.86
N ILE A 74 3.09 1.20 -7.42
CA ILE A 74 3.55 2.11 -6.36
C ILE A 74 3.47 1.36 -5.03
N PRO A 75 4.58 0.90 -4.42
CA PRO A 75 4.50 -0.18 -3.42
C PRO A 75 3.68 0.17 -2.18
N TYR A 76 3.79 1.39 -1.65
CA TYR A 76 2.98 1.80 -0.50
C TYR A 76 1.52 2.07 -0.86
N TYR A 77 1.22 2.53 -2.08
CA TYR A 77 -0.18 2.65 -2.51
C TYR A 77 -0.81 1.28 -2.71
N LEU A 78 -0.04 0.28 -3.16
CA LEU A 78 -0.50 -1.10 -3.24
C LEU A 78 -0.85 -1.65 -1.86
N ILE A 79 0.03 -1.47 -0.86
CA ILE A 79 -0.27 -1.92 0.51
C ILE A 79 -1.51 -1.22 1.07
N ASP A 80 -1.65 0.07 0.79
CA ASP A 80 -2.80 0.87 1.20
C ASP A 80 -4.11 0.40 0.57
N ALA A 81 -4.11 0.21 -0.74
CA ALA A 81 -5.27 -0.28 -1.48
C ALA A 81 -5.62 -1.73 -1.08
N PHE A 82 -4.61 -2.59 -0.90
CA PHE A 82 -4.81 -3.93 -0.34
C PHE A 82 -5.49 -3.87 1.03
N ALA A 83 -5.02 -3.00 1.92
CA ALA A 83 -5.62 -2.82 3.24
C ALA A 83 -7.08 -2.37 3.14
N LEU A 84 -7.36 -1.38 2.29
CA LEU A 84 -8.69 -0.80 2.16
C LEU A 84 -9.70 -1.77 1.54
N TYR A 85 -9.34 -2.38 0.41
CA TYR A 85 -10.28 -3.13 -0.43
C TYR A 85 -10.24 -4.65 -0.22
N GLU A 86 -9.06 -5.24 -0.01
CA GLU A 86 -8.95 -6.69 0.18
C GLU A 86 -9.12 -7.08 1.66
N CYS A 87 -8.68 -6.21 2.57
CA CYS A 87 -8.77 -6.42 4.02
C CYS A 87 -9.93 -5.66 4.67
N SER A 88 -11.05 -5.47 3.96
CA SER A 88 -12.32 -4.97 4.52
C SER A 88 -12.15 -3.72 5.42
N ASN A 89 -11.56 -2.67 4.85
CA ASN A 89 -11.20 -1.44 5.55
C ASN A 89 -10.14 -1.64 6.66
N ARG A 90 -8.97 -2.14 6.26
CA ARG A 90 -7.72 -2.22 7.06
C ARG A 90 -7.78 -3.17 8.27
N LYS A 91 -8.49 -4.30 8.14
CA LYS A 91 -8.55 -5.35 9.17
C LYS A 91 -7.34 -6.29 9.08
N PRO A 92 -6.42 -6.29 10.08
CA PRO A 92 -5.19 -7.08 10.00
C PRO A 92 -5.43 -8.60 9.94
N GLU A 93 -6.48 -9.11 10.57
CA GLU A 93 -6.83 -10.54 10.57
C GLU A 93 -7.07 -11.12 9.17
N LEU A 94 -7.35 -10.27 8.17
CA LEU A 94 -7.59 -10.70 6.80
C LEU A 94 -6.32 -10.84 5.96
N ILE A 95 -5.18 -10.31 6.41
CA ILE A 95 -3.92 -10.28 5.63
C ILE A 95 -3.51 -11.69 5.20
N SER A 96 -3.33 -12.61 6.15
CA SER A 96 -2.84 -13.96 5.85
C SER A 96 -3.83 -14.76 5.02
N ASN A 97 -5.14 -14.56 5.22
CA ASN A 97 -6.16 -15.19 4.36
C ASN A 97 -6.06 -14.69 2.91
N LYS A 98 -5.92 -13.37 2.73
CA LYS A 98 -5.86 -12.74 1.40
C LYS A 98 -4.52 -12.93 0.68
N LEU A 99 -3.52 -13.50 1.35
CA LEU A 99 -2.20 -13.79 0.81
C LEU A 99 -1.79 -15.26 0.95
N ASN A 100 -2.76 -16.16 1.17
CA ASN A 100 -2.48 -17.58 1.46
C ASN A 100 -2.02 -18.42 0.25
N SER A 101 -1.95 -17.83 -0.95
CA SER A 101 -1.52 -18.52 -2.16
C SER A 101 -0.73 -17.60 -3.09
N SER A 102 0.14 -18.18 -3.91
CA SER A 102 0.90 -17.46 -4.92
C SER A 102 -0.02 -16.73 -5.91
N GLU A 103 -1.14 -17.36 -6.27
CA GLU A 103 -2.14 -16.81 -7.19
C GLU A 103 -2.78 -15.54 -6.62
N LEU A 104 -3.24 -15.55 -5.36
CA LEU A 104 -3.83 -14.36 -4.72
C LEU A 104 -2.82 -13.21 -4.64
N ILE A 105 -1.57 -13.52 -4.30
CA ILE A 105 -0.49 -12.54 -4.26
C ILE A 105 -0.26 -11.96 -5.66
N GLU A 106 -0.21 -12.78 -6.70
CA GLU A 106 0.03 -12.35 -8.07
C GLU A 106 -1.12 -11.52 -8.64
N ASN A 107 -2.36 -11.93 -8.38
CA ASN A 107 -3.55 -11.16 -8.75
C ASN A 107 -3.56 -9.79 -8.05
N THR A 108 -3.22 -9.74 -6.76
CA THR A 108 -3.09 -8.49 -5.99
C THR A 108 -2.04 -7.57 -6.63
N ILE A 109 -0.85 -8.10 -6.94
CA ILE A 109 0.22 -7.34 -7.58
C ILE A 109 -0.21 -6.84 -8.96
N LYS A 110 -0.80 -7.70 -9.80
CA LYS A 110 -1.24 -7.35 -11.17
C LYS A 110 -2.29 -6.25 -11.12
N LEU A 111 -3.34 -6.42 -10.32
CA LEU A 111 -4.43 -5.45 -10.15
C LEU A 111 -3.86 -4.09 -9.76
N TYR A 112 -3.11 -4.03 -8.66
CA TYR A 112 -2.64 -2.73 -8.15
C TYR A 112 -1.49 -2.13 -8.97
N THR A 113 -0.84 -2.90 -9.84
CA THR A 113 0.06 -2.36 -10.87
C THR A 113 -0.74 -1.56 -11.89
N ILE A 114 -1.83 -2.12 -12.40
CA ILE A 114 -2.69 -1.47 -13.40
C ILE A 114 -3.42 -0.26 -12.78
N VAL A 115 -4.00 -0.44 -11.59
CA VAL A 115 -4.74 0.61 -10.87
C VAL A 115 -3.84 1.80 -10.55
N THR A 116 -2.66 1.59 -9.97
CA THR A 116 -1.76 2.71 -9.61
C THR A 116 -1.23 3.43 -10.87
N LYS A 117 -1.05 2.71 -11.98
CA LYS A 117 -0.69 3.31 -13.27
C LYS A 117 -1.82 4.17 -13.84
N ALA A 118 -3.05 3.66 -13.83
CA ALA A 118 -4.22 4.38 -14.31
C ALA A 118 -4.51 5.63 -13.45
N TYR A 119 -4.46 5.49 -12.13
CA TYR A 119 -4.57 6.58 -11.17
C TYR A 119 -3.54 7.68 -11.46
N THR A 120 -2.27 7.31 -11.61
CA THR A 120 -1.19 8.27 -11.90
C THR A 120 -1.43 9.01 -13.21
N LYS A 121 -1.86 8.29 -14.26
CA LYS A 121 -2.19 8.90 -15.55
C LYS A 121 -3.34 9.90 -15.42
N ASN A 122 -4.40 9.55 -14.69
CA ASN A 122 -5.56 10.41 -14.50
C ASN A 122 -5.20 11.68 -13.72
N ILE A 123 -4.47 11.56 -12.60
CA ILE A 123 -3.98 12.72 -11.84
C ILE A 123 -3.12 13.64 -12.72
N ARG A 124 -2.21 13.07 -13.51
CA ARG A 124 -1.35 13.86 -14.40
C ARG A 124 -2.16 14.63 -15.44
N GLN A 125 -3.20 14.01 -16.00
CA GLN A 125 -4.07 14.63 -17.01
C GLN A 125 -4.97 15.72 -16.41
N SER A 126 -5.47 15.55 -15.19
CA SER A 126 -6.40 16.49 -14.56
C SER A 126 -5.73 17.64 -13.81
N THR A 127 -4.48 17.47 -13.37
CA THR A 127 -3.80 18.45 -12.48
C THR A 127 -2.39 18.86 -12.91
N ALA A 128 -1.83 18.24 -13.95
CA ALA A 128 -0.42 18.38 -14.35
C ALA A 128 0.61 18.02 -13.25
N ILE A 129 0.19 17.37 -12.16
CA ILE A 129 1.08 16.93 -11.08
C ILE A 129 1.92 15.75 -11.57
N GLU A 130 3.24 15.85 -11.42
CA GLU A 130 4.18 14.78 -11.75
C GLU A 130 4.27 13.73 -10.64
N TYR A 131 4.67 12.51 -11.02
CA TYR A 131 4.69 11.32 -10.15
C TYR A 131 5.33 11.56 -8.76
N ASN A 132 6.52 12.16 -8.70
CA ASN A 132 7.26 12.38 -7.45
C ASN A 132 6.57 13.36 -6.50
N GLN A 133 5.74 14.26 -7.04
CA GLN A 133 4.91 15.17 -6.25
C GLN A 133 3.63 14.45 -5.82
N MET A 134 3.02 13.69 -6.72
CA MET A 134 1.79 12.92 -6.46
C MET A 134 1.95 11.97 -5.28
N ILE A 135 3.00 11.15 -5.24
CA ILE A 135 3.20 10.18 -4.13
C ILE A 135 3.40 10.84 -2.76
N LYS A 136 3.66 12.16 -2.74
CA LYS A 136 3.82 12.98 -1.54
C LYS A 136 2.57 13.80 -1.20
N LYS A 137 1.44 13.56 -1.86
CA LYS A 137 0.14 14.16 -1.54
C LYS A 137 -0.81 13.09 -0.96
N PRO A 138 -1.84 13.50 -0.20
CA PRO A 138 -2.94 12.60 0.15
C PRO A 138 -3.52 11.93 -1.08
N ILE A 139 -3.89 10.65 -0.95
CA ILE A 139 -4.46 9.86 -2.03
C ILE A 139 -5.92 10.30 -2.24
N ASP A 140 -6.30 10.54 -3.49
CA ASP A 140 -7.70 10.67 -3.87
C ASP A 140 -8.32 9.27 -3.95
N TYR A 141 -8.90 8.83 -2.84
CA TYR A 141 -9.46 7.48 -2.72
C TYR A 141 -10.66 7.25 -3.64
N LEU A 142 -11.47 8.29 -3.91
CA LEU A 142 -12.57 8.18 -4.86
C LEU A 142 -12.04 7.89 -6.26
N LEU A 143 -11.01 8.62 -6.70
CA LEU A 143 -10.39 8.36 -7.99
C LEU A 143 -9.73 6.97 -8.03
N LEU A 144 -9.02 6.58 -6.96
CA LEU A 144 -8.34 5.28 -6.88
C LEU A 144 -9.35 4.12 -6.92
N GLU A 145 -10.46 4.23 -6.18
CA GLU A 145 -11.55 3.26 -6.15
C GLU A 145 -12.18 3.11 -7.54
N ASN A 146 -12.52 4.23 -8.19
CA ASN A 146 -13.04 4.22 -9.56
C ASN A 146 -12.09 3.49 -10.53
N GLN A 147 -10.76 3.72 -10.41
CA GLN A 147 -9.80 2.98 -11.24
C GLN A 147 -9.75 1.49 -10.88
N ARG A 148 -9.94 1.12 -9.62
CA ARG A 148 -9.99 -0.28 -9.19
C ARG A 148 -11.23 -0.99 -9.75
N GLU A 149 -12.40 -0.39 -9.63
CA GLU A 149 -13.66 -0.96 -10.14
C GLU A 149 -13.61 -1.22 -11.65
N ILE A 150 -13.01 -0.31 -12.43
CA ILE A 150 -12.84 -0.50 -13.88
C ILE A 150 -11.90 -1.68 -14.20
N MET A 151 -10.89 -1.91 -13.36
CA MET A 151 -9.78 -2.82 -13.67
C MET A 151 -9.88 -4.18 -13.01
N ILE A 152 -10.80 -4.38 -12.06
CA ILE A 152 -10.94 -5.65 -11.33
C ILE A 152 -11.40 -6.81 -12.23
N ASP A 153 -12.12 -6.49 -13.31
CA ASP A 153 -12.65 -7.45 -14.28
C ASP A 153 -11.73 -7.67 -15.50
N ILE A 154 -10.49 -7.15 -15.48
CA ILE A 154 -9.49 -7.20 -16.58
C ILE A 154 -8.31 -8.15 -16.27
#